data_AF-A0A972GI10-F1
#
_entry.id   AF-A0A972GI10-F1
#
_cell.length_a   1.000
_cell.length_b   1.000
_cell.length_c   1.000
_cell.angle_alpha   90.00
_cell.angle_beta   90.00
_cell.angle_gamma   90.00
#
_symmetry.space_group_name_H-M   'P 1'
#
loop_
_entity.id
_entity.type
_entity.pdbx_description
1 polymer ?
#
loop_
_entity_poly.entity_id
_entity_poly.type
_entity_poly.pdbx_seq_one_letter_code
_entity_poly.pdbx_strand_id
1 'polypeptide(L)'
;MSNYARLWDSTALVILVSTALILAYLVYTPERTVTLSMDDPHAQLTTHNLEPLEAFQDRNGWFRWMGDSSQIQLPNPGGTVRIDMTLVGGLSHETPLYLRVGDMSLGLIVAPYLQVYTMYVPPHSAERIMLVLETRTVRVGERDLGVMVSDIRVSGGGGAPIMFSLALALATVGGYLWLRRHVSLIPVIGIVLALQLALVTVQALIGWQYGITAPLLLFFGVMTLAATIYEWRYNLRFSQVSRRVYGVLLALLVIAWCGGAGLVATDWCWDTVLVSLVVFTLGGYVLLRQTGVPAYLVVGLATVFHLFVLGWQISGVEHYGLLTRGLLLLGVGCFGAVILARWPVRRSVVSFPSIALTRQDSLWIGLLLLVALLVRIPWLTVPDPVGDLELTARRMGFLAVNGFAGAYEGGGDYLPLWLYILNGLHTLLPADNRFFIAPLPPISLILIKTPAILADLATAILLYWWGRRWVAPSVALLVAGAYALAPPVWINTAWWGQRDTLLMLPMLAMILLFDQAKGRWSWACWALALLIKPQAIILAPIIYIITVRRYGSRGLVEGASIALLLIVVISLPLLLAGQWSGMAEAYFGSVGRFPAVSSGPTTCGGC
;
A
#
# COMPACT_ATOMS: atom_id res chain seq x y z
N MET A 1 10.70 -7.19 -46.17
CA MET A 1 12.05 -6.60 -46.07
C MET A 1 13.02 -7.51 -46.79
N SER A 2 13.80 -6.98 -47.75
CA SER A 2 14.86 -7.72 -48.46
C SER A 2 15.89 -8.24 -47.45
N ASN A 3 16.61 -9.31 -47.78
CA ASN A 3 17.65 -9.88 -46.91
C ASN A 3 18.72 -8.83 -46.52
N TYR A 4 18.99 -7.88 -47.41
CA TYR A 4 19.86 -6.73 -47.16
C TYR A 4 19.36 -5.82 -46.03
N ALA A 5 18.06 -5.50 -45.97
CA ALA A 5 17.53 -4.63 -44.91
C ALA A 5 17.61 -5.27 -43.52
N ARG A 6 17.43 -6.59 -43.41
CA ARG A 6 17.59 -7.32 -42.13
C ARG A 6 19.05 -7.41 -41.68
N LEU A 7 19.98 -7.51 -42.63
CA LEU A 7 21.41 -7.50 -42.34
C LEU A 7 21.82 -6.16 -41.72
N TRP A 8 21.40 -5.04 -42.31
CA TRP A 8 21.71 -3.70 -41.79
C TRP A 8 21.11 -3.43 -40.40
N ASP A 9 19.89 -3.89 -40.13
CA ASP A 9 19.28 -3.73 -38.80
C ASP A 9 19.98 -4.58 -37.74
N SER A 10 20.40 -5.80 -38.09
CA SER A 10 21.15 -6.67 -37.19
C SER A 10 22.54 -6.11 -36.89
N THR A 11 23.25 -5.62 -37.91
CA THR A 11 24.55 -4.95 -37.76
C THR A 11 24.44 -3.69 -36.92
N ALA A 12 23.44 -2.85 -37.15
CA ALA A 12 23.21 -1.64 -36.37
C ALA A 12 22.93 -1.95 -34.90
N LEU A 13 22.13 -2.98 -34.61
CA LEU A 13 21.85 -3.38 -33.23
C LEU A 13 23.11 -3.88 -32.52
N VAL A 14 23.93 -4.71 -33.18
CA VAL A 14 25.22 -5.17 -32.63
C VAL A 14 26.12 -3.98 -32.33
N ILE A 15 26.24 -3.01 -33.25
CA ILE A 15 27.03 -1.80 -33.04
C ILE A 15 26.50 -1.02 -31.83
N LEU A 16 25.20 -0.76 -31.75
CA LEU A 16 24.61 0.03 -30.66
C LEU A 16 24.77 -0.63 -29.28
N VAL A 17 24.64 -1.95 -29.21
CA VAL A 17 24.88 -2.71 -27.97
C VAL A 17 26.35 -2.67 -27.59
N SER A 18 27.26 -2.86 -28.55
CA SER A 18 28.70 -2.71 -28.33
C SER A 18 29.05 -1.31 -27.84
N THR A 19 28.46 -0.26 -28.44
CA THR A 19 28.65 1.13 -27.99
C THR A 19 28.13 1.34 -26.57
N ALA A 20 26.96 0.81 -26.21
CA ALA A 20 26.45 0.87 -24.84
C ALA A 20 27.43 0.26 -23.82
N LEU A 21 27.96 -0.93 -24.13
CA LEU A 21 28.90 -1.62 -23.23
C LEU A 21 30.25 -0.90 -23.14
N ILE A 22 30.77 -0.38 -24.27
CA ILE A 22 32.00 0.41 -24.30
C ILE A 22 31.83 1.70 -23.49
N LEU A 23 30.71 2.42 -23.67
CA LEU A 23 30.43 3.64 -22.92
C LEU A 23 30.27 3.36 -21.43
N ALA A 24 29.58 2.28 -21.04
CA ALA A 24 29.49 1.86 -19.64
C ALA A 24 30.87 1.59 -19.05
N TYR A 25 31.73 0.87 -19.76
CA TYR A 25 33.12 0.64 -19.35
C TYR A 25 33.89 1.96 -19.19
N LEU A 26 33.87 2.84 -20.20
CA LEU A 26 34.57 4.13 -20.17
C LEU A 26 34.10 5.02 -19.01
N VAL A 27 32.82 5.01 -18.67
CA VAL A 27 32.28 5.75 -17.52
C VAL A 27 32.99 5.31 -16.25
N TYR A 28 33.07 4.01 -15.99
CA TYR A 28 33.58 3.50 -14.72
C TYR A 28 35.11 3.34 -14.66
N THR A 29 35.83 3.48 -15.78
CA THR A 29 37.31 3.44 -15.79
C THR A 29 38.03 4.45 -14.88
N PRO A 30 37.69 5.75 -14.86
CA PRO A 30 38.33 6.70 -13.94
C PRO A 30 37.98 6.40 -12.48
N GLU A 31 38.92 6.68 -11.59
CA GLU A 31 38.68 6.62 -10.15
C GLU A 31 37.66 7.69 -9.73
N ARG A 32 36.72 7.28 -8.88
CA ARG A 32 35.63 8.10 -8.36
C ARG A 32 35.60 7.96 -6.85
N THR A 33 35.32 9.05 -6.16
CA THR A 33 35.24 9.08 -4.70
C THR A 33 34.05 9.93 -4.26
N VAL A 34 33.36 9.48 -3.22
CA VAL A 34 32.35 10.26 -2.49
C VAL A 34 32.57 10.06 -0.99
N THR A 35 32.42 11.13 -0.21
CA THR A 35 32.40 11.04 1.25
C THR A 35 30.97 11.29 1.70
N LEU A 36 30.40 10.34 2.45
CA LEU A 36 29.03 10.36 2.94
C LEU A 36 29.05 10.61 4.44
N SER A 37 28.34 11.64 4.90
CA SER A 37 28.13 11.95 6.31
C SER A 37 26.78 11.41 6.79
N MET A 38 26.62 11.14 8.09
CA MET A 38 25.36 10.58 8.62
C MET A 38 24.14 11.53 8.50
N ASP A 39 24.34 12.80 8.17
CA ASP A 39 23.29 13.78 7.86
C ASP A 39 22.96 13.91 6.37
N ASP A 40 23.66 13.18 5.49
CA ASP A 40 23.39 13.23 4.06
C ASP A 40 21.98 12.73 3.71
N PRO A 41 21.41 13.21 2.58
CA PRO A 41 20.07 12.81 2.17
C PRO A 41 19.93 11.29 2.06
N HIS A 42 18.78 10.77 2.51
CA HIS A 42 18.49 9.33 2.51
C HIS A 42 18.64 8.64 1.13
N ALA A 43 18.46 9.40 0.04
CA ALA A 43 18.67 8.92 -1.33
C ALA A 43 20.15 8.60 -1.64
N GLN A 44 21.09 9.29 -0.99
CA GLN A 44 22.53 9.00 -1.09
C GLN A 44 22.96 8.00 -0.02
N LEU A 45 22.47 8.13 1.22
CA LEU A 45 22.84 7.26 2.35
C LEU A 45 21.60 6.64 3.01
N THR A 46 21.19 5.48 2.52
CA THR A 46 20.07 4.72 3.08
C THR A 46 20.56 3.86 4.25
N THR A 47 19.92 4.02 5.41
CA THR A 47 20.34 3.39 6.68
C THR A 47 19.17 2.67 7.35
N HIS A 48 19.41 1.52 7.95
CA HIS A 48 18.40 0.75 8.68
C HIS A 48 18.94 0.31 10.03
N ASN A 49 18.09 0.40 11.06
CA ASN A 49 18.45 0.06 12.44
C ASN A 49 19.69 0.84 12.93
N LEU A 50 19.78 2.11 12.53
CA LEU A 50 20.67 3.10 13.14
C LEU A 50 19.81 4.05 13.97
N GLU A 51 20.33 4.41 15.13
CA GLU A 51 19.74 5.38 16.04
C GLU A 51 19.68 6.79 15.44
N PRO A 52 18.85 7.69 16.00
CA PRO A 52 18.76 9.07 15.56
C PRO A 52 20.11 9.81 15.52
N LEU A 53 20.20 10.79 14.63
CA LEU A 53 21.37 11.64 14.42
C LEU A 53 21.79 12.33 15.73
N GLU A 54 23.07 12.26 16.06
CA GLU A 54 23.65 12.85 17.25
C GLU A 54 24.85 13.73 16.89
N ALA A 55 25.02 14.84 17.61
CA ALA A 55 26.17 15.72 17.51
C ALA A 55 26.76 15.91 18.91
N PHE A 56 28.09 15.99 18.98
CA PHE A 56 28.80 16.09 20.24
C PHE A 56 29.60 17.39 20.31
N GLN A 57 29.84 17.90 21.51
CA GLN A 57 30.59 19.15 21.71
C GLN A 57 32.10 18.97 21.59
N ASP A 58 32.60 17.74 21.81
CA ASP A 58 34.03 17.39 21.87
C ASP A 58 34.60 16.93 20.51
N ARG A 59 33.74 16.73 19.50
CA ARG A 59 34.11 16.22 18.18
C ARG A 59 33.21 16.80 17.09
N ASN A 60 33.80 17.11 15.95
CA ASN A 60 33.08 17.66 14.80
C ASN A 60 32.51 16.53 13.94
N GLY A 61 31.29 16.73 13.44
CA GLY A 61 30.61 15.79 12.54
C GLY A 61 29.25 15.36 13.06
N TRP A 62 28.56 14.55 12.26
CA TRP A 62 27.29 13.94 12.61
C TRP A 62 27.45 12.45 12.78
N PHE A 63 26.84 11.92 13.84
CA PHE A 63 27.04 10.55 14.27
C PHE A 63 25.72 9.82 14.37
N ARG A 64 25.77 8.50 14.17
CA ARG A 64 24.67 7.59 14.49
C ARG A 64 25.21 6.34 15.17
N TRP A 65 24.44 5.83 16.12
CA TRP A 65 24.74 4.57 16.79
C TRP A 65 24.12 3.40 16.04
N MET A 66 24.87 2.31 15.92
CA MET A 66 24.35 1.05 15.38
C MET A 66 23.54 0.31 16.44
N GLY A 67 22.43 -0.31 16.03
CA GLY A 67 21.75 -1.35 16.79
C GLY A 67 22.44 -2.72 16.64
N ASP A 68 21.77 -3.79 17.06
CA ASP A 68 22.35 -5.16 17.04
C ASP A 68 22.74 -5.63 15.61
N SER A 69 21.96 -5.20 14.62
CA SER A 69 22.19 -5.49 13.20
C SER A 69 21.73 -4.30 12.36
N SER A 70 22.66 -3.43 12.01
CA SER A 70 22.43 -2.25 11.18
C SER A 70 22.75 -2.52 9.72
N GLN A 71 22.10 -1.78 8.81
CA GLN A 71 22.38 -1.87 7.37
C GLN A 71 22.63 -0.49 6.78
N ILE A 72 23.64 -0.37 5.91
CA ILE A 72 23.97 0.86 5.19
C ILE A 72 24.13 0.51 3.71
N GLN A 73 23.34 1.15 2.84
CA GLN A 73 23.52 1.01 1.40
C GLN A 73 24.49 2.08 0.88
N LEU A 74 25.61 1.64 0.32
CA LEU A 74 26.65 2.51 -0.23
C LEU A 74 26.59 2.57 -1.76
N PRO A 75 27.00 3.68 -2.39
CA PRO A 75 27.13 3.77 -3.84
C PRO A 75 28.24 2.87 -4.36
N ASN A 76 28.09 2.34 -5.57
CA ASN A 76 29.12 1.52 -6.22
C ASN A 76 29.91 2.37 -7.25
N PRO A 77 31.17 2.75 -6.96
CA PRO A 77 32.02 3.50 -7.89
C PRO A 77 32.60 2.64 -9.02
N GLY A 78 32.33 1.33 -9.04
CA GLY A 78 32.87 0.37 -10.00
C GLY A 78 34.23 -0.20 -9.59
N GLY A 79 34.58 -1.33 -10.20
CA GLY A 79 35.81 -2.06 -9.92
C GLY A 79 35.91 -2.51 -8.46
N THR A 80 37.14 -2.64 -7.96
CA THR A 80 37.39 -2.89 -6.53
C THR A 80 37.08 -1.63 -5.75
N VAL A 81 36.25 -1.76 -4.72
CA VAL A 81 35.74 -0.62 -3.94
C VAL A 81 36.48 -0.54 -2.62
N ARG A 82 37.07 0.61 -2.34
CA ARG A 82 37.64 0.98 -1.05
C ARG A 82 36.58 1.71 -0.24
N ILE A 83 36.34 1.23 0.98
CA ILE A 83 35.43 1.84 1.94
C ILE A 83 36.27 2.24 3.16
N ASP A 84 36.33 3.54 3.43
CA ASP A 84 36.93 4.11 4.63
C ASP A 84 35.80 4.54 5.57
N MET A 85 35.66 3.88 6.72
CA MET A 85 34.63 4.19 7.72
C MET A 85 35.26 4.82 8.96
N THR A 86 34.76 5.97 9.36
CA THR A 86 35.11 6.61 10.63
C THR A 86 34.22 6.03 11.73
N LEU A 87 34.80 5.20 12.59
CA LEU A 87 34.09 4.46 13.64
C LEU A 87 34.61 4.80 15.04
N VAL A 88 33.76 4.61 16.04
CA VAL A 88 34.10 4.66 17.48
C VAL A 88 33.45 3.47 18.17
N GLY A 89 34.25 2.67 18.87
CA GLY A 89 33.78 1.60 19.76
C GLY A 89 33.04 2.18 20.96
N GLY A 90 32.31 1.34 21.71
CA GLY A 90 31.54 1.77 22.87
C GLY A 90 32.32 2.64 23.87
N LEU A 91 31.60 3.38 24.71
CA LEU A 91 32.03 4.55 25.52
C LEU A 91 33.33 4.41 26.35
N SER A 92 33.95 3.23 26.45
CA SER A 92 35.24 3.02 27.12
C SER A 92 35.97 1.71 26.73
N HIS A 93 35.47 0.92 25.79
CA HIS A 93 36.01 -0.42 25.49
C HIS A 93 36.06 -0.74 24.01
N GLU A 94 37.05 -1.56 23.64
CA GLU A 94 37.12 -2.17 22.32
C GLU A 94 35.86 -3.00 22.05
N THR A 95 35.22 -2.77 20.90
CA THR A 95 33.93 -3.38 20.55
C THR A 95 34.06 -4.23 19.28
N PRO A 96 33.70 -5.53 19.30
CA PRO A 96 33.72 -6.35 18.10
C PRO A 96 32.62 -5.92 17.13
N LEU A 97 32.99 -5.76 15.86
CA LEU A 97 32.09 -5.46 14.76
C LEU A 97 32.25 -6.52 13.66
N TYR A 98 31.14 -7.11 13.25
CA TYR A 98 31.08 -8.01 12.12
C TYR A 98 30.47 -7.29 10.92
N LEU A 99 31.23 -7.23 9.84
CA LEU A 99 30.84 -6.61 8.57
C LEU A 99 30.49 -7.70 7.57
N ARG A 100 29.33 -7.59 6.92
CA ARG A 100 28.94 -8.49 5.84
C ARG A 100 28.60 -7.70 4.57
N VAL A 101 29.19 -8.13 3.46
CA VAL A 101 28.91 -7.62 2.11
C VAL A 101 28.72 -8.81 1.18
N GLY A 102 27.47 -9.09 0.80
CA GLY A 102 27.12 -10.34 0.11
C GLY A 102 27.52 -11.56 0.96
N ASP A 103 28.27 -12.48 0.36
CA ASP A 103 28.77 -13.69 1.03
C ASP A 103 30.05 -13.46 1.85
N MET A 104 30.65 -12.27 1.76
CA MET A 104 31.86 -11.95 2.53
C MET A 104 31.50 -11.52 3.95
N SER A 105 32.23 -12.05 4.93
CA SER A 105 32.16 -11.60 6.32
C SER A 105 33.56 -11.25 6.83
N LEU A 106 33.66 -10.16 7.59
CA LEU A 106 34.89 -9.69 8.21
C LEU A 106 34.58 -9.26 9.65
N GLY A 107 35.26 -9.88 10.62
CA GLY A 107 35.25 -9.42 12.00
C GLY A 107 36.41 -8.47 12.25
N LEU A 108 36.16 -7.33 12.90
CA LEU A 108 37.21 -6.43 13.36
C LEU A 108 36.87 -5.87 14.74
N ILE A 109 37.90 -5.37 15.44
CA ILE A 109 37.77 -4.76 16.76
C ILE A 109 37.85 -3.24 16.59
N VAL A 110 36.80 -2.54 17.03
CA VAL A 110 36.70 -1.08 16.94
C VAL A 110 37.24 -0.46 18.22
N ALA A 111 38.18 0.47 18.09
CA ALA A 111 38.81 1.19 19.18
C ALA A 111 37.84 2.18 19.84
N PRO A 112 37.96 2.47 21.14
CA PRO A 112 37.05 3.38 21.86
C PRO A 112 37.24 4.87 21.51
N TYR A 113 38.04 5.19 20.50
CA TYR A 113 38.29 6.55 20.00
C TYR A 113 38.10 6.60 18.48
N LEU A 114 37.92 7.81 17.93
CA LEU A 114 37.68 8.02 16.51
C LEU A 114 38.84 7.49 15.68
N GLN A 115 38.56 6.47 14.86
CA GLN A 115 39.56 5.87 13.99
C GLN A 115 38.93 5.52 12.63
N VAL A 116 39.73 5.66 11.58
CA VAL A 116 39.33 5.30 10.22
C VAL A 116 39.71 3.85 9.95
N TYR A 117 38.71 3.05 9.56
CA TYR A 117 38.86 1.66 9.17
C TYR A 117 38.70 1.53 7.66
N THR A 118 39.75 1.08 6.98
CA THR A 118 39.74 0.87 5.52
C THR A 118 39.51 -0.60 5.20
N MET A 119 38.54 -0.87 4.34
CA MET A 119 38.27 -2.19 3.79
C MET A 119 38.20 -2.16 2.26
N TYR A 120 38.58 -3.27 1.62
CA TYR A 120 38.49 -3.46 0.18
C TYR A 120 37.44 -4.51 -0.14
N VAL A 121 36.47 -4.13 -0.95
CA VAL A 121 35.38 -4.98 -1.43
C VAL A 121 35.66 -5.33 -2.90
N PRO A 122 35.59 -6.61 -3.29
CA PRO A 122 35.76 -7.01 -4.68
C PRO A 122 34.66 -6.42 -5.56
N PRO A 123 34.83 -6.43 -6.89
CA PRO A 123 33.83 -5.88 -7.81
C PRO A 123 32.42 -6.43 -7.57
N HIS A 124 31.49 -5.53 -7.29
CA HIS A 124 30.10 -5.85 -7.00
C HIS A 124 29.21 -5.61 -8.22
N SER A 125 28.21 -6.49 -8.44
CA SER A 125 27.38 -6.47 -9.65
C SER A 125 26.29 -5.39 -9.63
N ALA A 126 25.75 -5.06 -8.45
CA ALA A 126 24.68 -4.08 -8.27
C ALA A 126 25.22 -2.64 -8.17
N GLU A 127 24.37 -1.65 -8.46
CA GLU A 127 24.73 -0.22 -8.34
C GLU A 127 24.85 0.27 -6.89
N ARG A 128 24.32 -0.49 -5.94
CA ARG A 128 24.45 -0.25 -4.49
C ARG A 128 25.11 -1.45 -3.84
N ILE A 129 25.98 -1.17 -2.86
CA ILE A 129 26.65 -2.16 -2.04
C ILE A 129 25.95 -2.16 -0.68
N MET A 130 25.31 -3.27 -0.32
CA MET A 130 24.69 -3.42 0.98
C MET A 130 25.75 -3.84 2.00
N LEU A 131 26.01 -2.97 2.98
CA LEU A 131 26.85 -3.25 4.12
C LEU A 131 25.97 -3.59 5.33
N VAL A 132 26.08 -4.82 5.81
CA VAL A 132 25.43 -5.24 7.07
C VAL A 132 26.48 -5.18 8.18
N LEU A 133 26.11 -4.56 9.29
CA LEU A 133 26.95 -4.24 10.42
C LEU A 133 26.32 -4.86 11.67
N GLU A 134 26.95 -5.91 12.20
CA GLU A 134 26.46 -6.63 13.38
C GLU A 134 27.41 -6.35 14.54
N THR A 135 26.87 -5.84 15.64
CA THR A 135 27.64 -5.48 16.84
C THR A 135 26.83 -5.79 18.08
N ARG A 136 27.51 -6.02 19.21
CA ARG A 136 26.84 -6.17 20.49
C ARG A 136 26.49 -4.78 21.03
N THR A 137 25.21 -4.53 21.26
CA THR A 137 24.77 -3.29 21.89
C THR A 137 24.91 -3.33 23.41
N VAL A 138 25.06 -2.14 24.00
CA VAL A 138 25.04 -1.93 25.44
C VAL A 138 23.88 -1.00 25.77
N ARG A 139 23.07 -1.37 26.76
CA ARG A 139 21.96 -0.56 27.24
C ARG A 139 22.49 0.69 27.96
N VAL A 140 22.21 1.87 27.42
CA VAL A 140 22.52 3.17 28.05
C VAL A 140 21.22 3.97 28.15
N GLY A 141 20.69 4.08 29.38
CA GLY A 141 19.36 4.65 29.60
C GLY A 141 18.26 3.80 28.95
N GLU A 142 17.47 4.40 28.05
CA GLU A 142 16.40 3.72 27.31
C GLU A 142 16.81 3.24 25.89
N ARG A 143 18.11 3.27 25.56
CA ARG A 143 18.63 2.95 24.22
C ARG A 143 19.64 1.82 24.26
N ASP A 144 19.69 1.01 23.21
CA ASP A 144 20.69 -0.04 23.00
C ASP A 144 21.71 0.46 21.98
N LEU A 145 22.91 0.80 22.45
CA LEU A 145 23.93 1.49 21.66
C LEU A 145 25.10 0.56 21.35
N GLY A 146 25.39 0.39 20.05
CA GLY A 146 26.52 -0.38 19.55
C GLY A 146 27.71 0.50 19.17
N VAL A 147 28.32 0.22 18.02
CA VAL A 147 29.40 1.03 17.44
C VAL A 147 28.82 2.32 16.86
N MET A 148 29.53 3.43 17.02
CA MET A 148 29.15 4.72 16.44
C MET A 148 29.85 4.93 15.10
N VAL A 149 29.14 5.48 14.12
CA VAL A 149 29.65 5.82 12.78
C VAL A 149 29.44 7.29 12.46
N SER A 150 30.41 7.92 11.79
CA SER A 150 30.40 9.34 11.38
C SER A 150 30.40 9.51 9.87
N ASP A 151 31.53 9.20 9.24
CA ASP A 151 31.74 9.41 7.81
C ASP A 151 32.09 8.09 7.15
N ILE A 152 31.57 7.89 5.95
CA ILE A 152 31.90 6.76 5.09
C ILE A 152 32.38 7.32 3.76
N ARG A 153 33.67 7.17 3.49
CA ARG A 153 34.24 7.49 2.17
C ARG A 153 34.29 6.23 1.32
N VAL A 154 33.70 6.32 0.15
CA VAL A 154 33.68 5.24 -0.84
C VAL A 154 34.47 5.69 -2.06
N SER A 155 35.50 4.93 -2.44
CA SER A 155 36.25 5.16 -3.67
C SER A 155 36.43 3.88 -4.47
N GLY A 156 36.59 4.02 -5.78
CA GLY A 156 36.81 2.90 -6.68
C GLY A 156 36.82 3.35 -8.13
N GLY A 157 37.10 2.41 -9.03
CA GLY A 157 37.21 2.65 -10.45
C GLY A 157 37.67 1.39 -11.18
N GLY A 158 37.38 1.31 -12.47
CA GLY A 158 37.66 0.16 -13.32
C GLY A 158 36.39 -0.36 -13.99
N GLY A 159 35.97 -1.57 -13.62
CA GLY A 159 34.83 -2.25 -14.25
C GLY A 159 33.48 -1.66 -13.83
N ALA A 160 32.60 -1.39 -14.80
CA ALA A 160 31.23 -0.99 -14.52
C ALA A 160 30.45 -2.11 -13.79
N PRO A 161 29.52 -1.76 -12.88
CA PRO A 161 28.60 -2.73 -12.33
C PRO A 161 27.88 -3.51 -13.44
N ILE A 162 27.86 -4.83 -13.32
CA ILE A 162 27.28 -5.72 -14.34
C ILE A 162 25.81 -5.39 -14.57
N MET A 163 25.05 -5.11 -13.50
CA MET A 163 23.63 -4.75 -13.61
C MET A 163 23.41 -3.48 -14.42
N PHE A 164 24.24 -2.45 -14.24
CA PHE A 164 24.15 -1.22 -15.04
C PHE A 164 24.44 -1.49 -16.52
N SER A 165 25.48 -2.26 -16.81
CA SER A 165 25.86 -2.61 -18.19
C SER A 165 24.76 -3.41 -18.89
N LEU A 166 24.18 -4.41 -18.20
CA LEU A 166 23.06 -5.19 -18.70
C LEU A 166 21.80 -4.34 -18.89
N ALA A 167 21.51 -3.44 -17.94
CA ALA A 167 20.37 -2.53 -18.00
C ALA A 167 20.45 -1.61 -19.22
N LEU A 168 21.62 -1.01 -19.45
CA LEU A 168 21.87 -0.12 -20.57
C LEU A 168 21.80 -0.87 -21.91
N ALA A 169 22.35 -2.08 -21.98
CA ALA A 169 22.24 -2.93 -23.15
C ALA A 169 20.78 -3.31 -23.44
N LEU A 170 20.02 -3.71 -22.42
CA LEU A 170 18.60 -4.07 -22.57
C LEU A 170 17.75 -2.87 -22.98
N ALA A 171 17.96 -1.71 -22.37
CA ALA A 171 17.33 -0.45 -22.76
C ALA A 171 17.66 -0.07 -24.20
N THR A 172 18.91 -0.28 -24.62
CA THR A 172 19.36 -0.07 -26.00
C THR A 172 18.64 -1.00 -26.98
N VAL A 173 18.58 -2.30 -26.69
CA VAL A 173 17.89 -3.28 -27.55
C VAL A 173 16.41 -2.96 -27.66
N GLY A 174 15.72 -2.78 -26.52
CA GLY A 174 14.30 -2.49 -26.49
C GLY A 174 13.96 -1.17 -27.17
N GLY A 175 14.70 -0.11 -26.86
CA GLY A 175 14.52 1.22 -27.43
C GLY A 175 14.80 1.26 -28.93
N TYR A 176 15.91 0.65 -29.40
CA TYR A 176 16.23 0.56 -30.82
C TYR A 176 15.14 -0.18 -31.59
N LEU A 177 14.77 -1.40 -31.15
CA LEU A 177 13.80 -2.21 -31.87
C LEU A 177 12.42 -1.55 -31.94
N TRP A 178 12.02 -0.84 -30.89
CA TRP A 178 10.76 -0.09 -30.86
C TRP A 178 10.81 1.13 -31.78
N LEU A 179 11.82 2.00 -31.65
CA LEU A 179 11.97 3.19 -32.49
C LEU A 179 12.14 2.86 -33.97
N ARG A 180 12.87 1.78 -34.30
CA ARG A 180 13.15 1.33 -35.66
C ARG A 180 11.91 0.97 -36.47
N ARG A 181 10.77 0.77 -35.80
CA ARG A 181 9.47 0.55 -36.45
C ARG A 181 8.74 1.80 -36.87
N HIS A 182 9.02 2.92 -36.21
CA HIS A 182 8.36 4.19 -36.47
C HIS A 182 9.27 5.17 -37.22
N VAL A 183 10.58 4.93 -37.19
CA VAL A 183 11.60 5.82 -37.71
C VAL A 183 12.61 5.01 -38.56
N SER A 184 13.14 5.64 -39.61
CA SER A 184 14.12 5.02 -40.50
C SER A 184 15.46 4.75 -39.79
N LEU A 185 16.28 3.87 -40.36
CA LEU A 185 17.48 3.33 -39.71
C LEU A 185 18.46 4.40 -39.20
N ILE A 186 18.84 5.36 -40.04
CA ILE A 186 19.88 6.35 -39.72
C ILE A 186 19.46 7.28 -38.57
N PRO A 187 18.27 7.92 -38.58
CA PRO A 187 17.83 8.73 -37.45
C PRO A 187 17.69 7.94 -36.14
N VAL A 188 17.26 6.68 -36.20
CA VAL A 188 17.15 5.85 -34.98
C VAL A 188 18.51 5.58 -34.36
N ILE A 189 19.53 5.26 -35.16
CA ILE A 189 20.90 5.11 -34.68
C ILE A 189 21.35 6.40 -33.99
N GLY A 190 21.14 7.56 -34.62
CA GLY A 190 21.48 8.85 -34.03
C GLY A 190 20.77 9.14 -32.69
N ILE A 191 19.46 8.86 -32.61
CA ILE A 191 18.68 9.06 -31.38
C ILE A 191 19.18 8.13 -30.26
N VAL A 192 19.39 6.84 -30.56
CA VAL A 192 19.85 5.87 -29.55
C VAL A 192 21.24 6.22 -29.05
N LEU A 193 22.17 6.61 -29.93
CA LEU A 193 23.52 7.05 -29.53
C LEU A 193 23.48 8.32 -28.68
N ALA A 194 22.63 9.30 -29.02
CA ALA A 194 22.47 10.52 -28.25
C ALA A 194 21.91 10.24 -26.84
N LEU A 195 20.91 9.34 -26.74
CA LEU A 195 20.36 8.91 -25.46
C LEU A 195 21.38 8.16 -24.62
N GLN A 196 22.13 7.22 -25.22
CA GLN A 196 23.21 6.51 -24.54
C GLN A 196 24.23 7.50 -23.97
N LEU A 197 24.71 8.45 -24.77
CA LEU A 197 25.68 9.46 -24.35
C LEU A 197 25.14 10.32 -23.20
N ALA A 198 23.90 10.81 -23.30
CA ALA A 198 23.27 11.60 -22.25
C ALA A 198 23.15 10.81 -20.92
N LEU A 199 22.66 9.57 -20.98
CA LEU A 199 22.50 8.70 -19.81
C LEU A 199 23.83 8.37 -19.13
N VAL A 200 24.84 8.03 -19.94
CA VAL A 200 26.21 7.76 -19.51
C VAL A 200 26.85 9.00 -18.89
N THR A 201 26.56 10.19 -19.42
CA THR A 201 27.06 11.46 -18.87
C THR A 201 26.43 11.74 -17.50
N VAL A 202 25.12 11.56 -17.37
CA VAL A 202 24.43 11.67 -16.06
C VAL A 202 24.97 10.65 -15.07
N GLN A 203 25.17 9.40 -15.50
CA GLN A 203 25.77 8.35 -14.67
C GLN A 203 27.20 8.71 -14.24
N ALA A 204 27.97 9.36 -15.12
CA ALA A 204 29.33 9.75 -14.80
C ALA A 204 29.41 10.88 -13.78
N LEU A 205 28.55 11.89 -13.93
CA LEU A 205 28.57 13.07 -13.08
C LEU A 205 28.01 12.78 -11.69
N ILE A 206 26.87 12.09 -11.60
CA ILE A 206 26.13 12.00 -10.34
C ILE A 206 25.35 10.69 -10.16
N GLY A 207 24.89 10.05 -11.24
CA GLY A 207 23.96 8.91 -11.16
C GLY A 207 24.49 7.72 -10.35
N TRP A 208 25.80 7.47 -10.38
CA TRP A 208 26.44 6.40 -9.62
C TRP A 208 26.36 6.56 -8.09
N GLN A 209 26.19 7.80 -7.59
CA GLN A 209 26.05 8.07 -6.14
C GLN A 209 24.68 7.65 -5.61
N TYR A 210 23.68 7.53 -6.48
CA TYR A 210 22.29 7.24 -6.11
C TYR A 210 21.88 5.82 -6.47
N GLY A 211 22.45 5.23 -7.53
CA GLY A 211 22.15 3.85 -7.94
C GLY A 211 20.74 3.63 -8.48
N ILE A 212 20.16 4.68 -9.07
CA ILE A 212 18.79 4.70 -9.59
C ILE A 212 18.70 4.42 -11.10
N THR A 213 19.83 4.44 -11.81
CA THR A 213 19.81 4.46 -13.28
C THR A 213 19.62 3.07 -13.88
N ALA A 214 20.25 2.02 -13.35
CA ALA A 214 20.05 0.65 -13.82
C ALA A 214 18.61 0.16 -13.60
N PRO A 215 17.95 0.38 -12.45
CA PRO A 215 16.54 0.06 -12.28
C PRO A 215 15.64 0.72 -13.33
N LEU A 216 15.85 2.01 -13.61
CA LEU A 216 15.08 2.76 -14.61
C LEU A 216 15.34 2.25 -16.03
N LEU A 217 16.59 1.93 -16.36
CA LEU A 217 16.97 1.39 -17.67
C LEU A 217 16.42 -0.03 -17.88
N LEU A 218 16.47 -0.89 -16.85
CA LEU A 218 15.84 -2.22 -16.90
C LEU A 218 14.34 -2.10 -17.14
N PHE A 219 13.67 -1.22 -16.41
CA PHE A 219 12.24 -0.97 -16.60
C PHE A 219 11.94 -0.53 -18.03
N PHE A 220 12.64 0.50 -18.52
CA PHE A 220 12.46 0.99 -19.88
C PHE A 220 12.74 -0.07 -20.95
N GLY A 221 13.83 -0.83 -20.81
CA GLY A 221 14.22 -1.89 -21.73
C GLY A 221 13.20 -3.02 -21.80
N VAL A 222 12.71 -3.49 -20.65
CA VAL A 222 11.66 -4.52 -20.59
C VAL A 222 10.36 -4.02 -21.22
N MET A 223 9.94 -2.79 -20.91
CA MET A 223 8.71 -2.22 -21.48
C MET A 223 8.78 -2.10 -23.00
N THR A 224 9.88 -1.59 -23.53
CA THR A 224 10.06 -1.38 -24.97
C THR A 224 10.25 -2.69 -25.74
N LEU A 225 10.94 -3.68 -25.16
CA LEU A 225 11.07 -5.01 -25.74
C LEU A 225 9.72 -5.75 -25.77
N ALA A 226 8.94 -5.67 -24.69
CA ALA A 226 7.61 -6.24 -24.64
C ALA A 226 6.67 -5.61 -25.67
N ALA A 227 6.71 -4.28 -25.82
CA ALA A 227 5.99 -3.58 -26.88
C ALA A 227 6.39 -4.10 -28.28
N THR A 228 7.69 -4.35 -28.48
CA THR A 228 8.25 -4.84 -29.74
C THR A 228 7.82 -6.27 -30.07
N ILE A 229 7.97 -7.22 -29.14
CA ILE A 229 7.61 -8.64 -29.35
C ILE A 229 6.12 -8.78 -29.67
N TYR A 230 5.30 -7.98 -28.99
CA TYR A 230 3.86 -7.99 -29.18
C TYR A 230 3.45 -7.51 -30.59
N GLU A 231 3.94 -6.35 -31.01
CA GLU A 231 3.68 -5.83 -32.37
C GLU A 231 4.17 -6.79 -33.48
N TRP A 232 5.26 -7.53 -33.24
CA TRP A 232 5.76 -8.54 -34.17
C TRP A 232 4.80 -9.74 -34.30
N ARG A 233 4.29 -10.25 -33.17
CA ARG A 233 3.45 -11.44 -33.11
C ARG A 233 2.08 -11.26 -33.80
N TYR A 234 1.58 -10.03 -33.85
CA TYR A 234 0.21 -9.75 -34.31
C TYR A 234 0.11 -8.95 -35.63
N ASN A 235 1.25 -8.61 -36.27
CA ASN A 235 1.34 -7.98 -37.61
C ASN A 235 0.35 -6.81 -37.83
N LEU A 236 0.29 -5.89 -36.87
CA LEU A 236 -0.75 -4.87 -36.80
C LEU A 236 -0.34 -3.61 -37.58
N ARG A 237 -0.95 -3.37 -38.75
CA ARG A 237 -1.11 -1.99 -39.25
C ARG A 237 -2.04 -1.25 -38.29
N PHE A 238 -1.62 -0.07 -37.85
CA PHE A 238 -2.30 0.80 -36.88
C PHE A 238 -3.81 0.95 -37.15
N SER A 239 -4.63 0.13 -36.48
CA SER A 239 -6.07 0.32 -36.37
C SER A 239 -6.51 0.23 -34.91
N GLN A 240 -7.58 0.97 -34.59
CA GLN A 240 -8.01 1.38 -33.24
C GLN A 240 -8.26 0.25 -32.23
N VAL A 241 -8.26 -1.02 -32.65
CA VAL A 241 -8.43 -2.21 -31.81
C VAL A 241 -7.16 -2.50 -30.98
N SER A 242 -5.96 -2.11 -31.44
CA SER A 242 -4.67 -2.47 -30.81
C SER A 242 -4.30 -1.69 -29.55
N ARG A 243 -4.89 -0.50 -29.31
CA ARG A 243 -4.71 0.27 -28.05
C ARG A 243 -5.24 -0.47 -26.81
N ARG A 244 -6.03 -1.53 -27.00
CA ARG A 244 -6.83 -2.18 -25.95
C ARG A 244 -6.12 -3.31 -25.22
N VAL A 245 -5.28 -4.06 -25.92
CA VAL A 245 -4.45 -5.14 -25.35
C VAL A 245 -3.09 -4.59 -24.89
N TYR A 246 -2.61 -3.52 -25.52
CA TYR A 246 -1.39 -2.79 -25.15
C TYR A 246 -1.42 -2.29 -23.69
N GLY A 247 -2.52 -1.67 -23.27
CA GLY A 247 -2.68 -1.25 -21.87
C GLY A 247 -2.75 -2.41 -20.87
N VAL A 248 -3.11 -3.61 -21.32
CA VAL A 248 -3.24 -4.82 -20.49
C VAL A 248 -1.88 -5.44 -20.24
N LEU A 249 -1.09 -5.63 -21.29
CA LEU A 249 0.26 -6.20 -21.18
C LEU A 249 1.22 -5.21 -20.52
N LEU A 250 1.13 -3.91 -20.84
CA LEU A 250 1.90 -2.86 -20.16
C LEU A 250 1.57 -2.83 -18.68
N ALA A 251 0.29 -2.87 -18.33
CA ALA A 251 -0.12 -2.97 -16.94
C ALA A 251 0.35 -4.26 -16.27
N LEU A 252 0.23 -5.42 -16.90
CA LEU A 252 0.68 -6.70 -16.32
C LEU A 252 2.21 -6.74 -16.13
N LEU A 253 2.98 -6.11 -17.02
CA LEU A 253 4.43 -6.01 -16.89
C LEU A 253 4.86 -4.96 -15.85
N VAL A 254 4.15 -3.84 -15.76
CA VAL A 254 4.28 -2.88 -14.65
C VAL A 254 3.88 -3.53 -13.33
N ILE A 255 2.82 -4.34 -13.30
CA ILE A 255 2.35 -5.09 -12.12
C ILE A 255 3.37 -6.16 -11.72
N ALA A 256 3.93 -6.91 -12.66
CA ALA A 256 4.95 -7.92 -12.38
C ALA A 256 6.27 -7.29 -11.91
N TRP A 257 6.64 -6.13 -12.48
CA TRP A 257 7.84 -5.40 -12.08
C TRP A 257 7.66 -4.69 -10.74
N CYS A 258 6.55 -4.00 -10.51
CA CYS A 258 6.24 -3.36 -9.23
C CYS A 258 5.92 -4.38 -8.13
N GLY A 259 5.35 -5.54 -8.49
CA GLY A 259 5.16 -6.67 -7.57
C GLY A 259 6.49 -7.31 -7.18
N GLY A 260 7.41 -7.50 -8.13
CA GLY A 260 8.77 -7.99 -7.85
C GLY A 260 9.66 -6.98 -7.13
N ALA A 261 9.56 -5.69 -7.46
CA ALA A 261 10.31 -4.62 -6.80
C ALA A 261 9.74 -4.28 -5.41
N GLY A 262 8.41 -4.32 -5.23
CA GLY A 262 7.74 -4.07 -3.95
C GLY A 262 7.80 -5.24 -2.96
N LEU A 263 8.02 -6.48 -3.44
CA LEU A 263 8.27 -7.64 -2.57
C LEU A 263 9.73 -7.74 -2.10
N VAL A 264 10.66 -7.01 -2.75
CA VAL A 264 12.11 -7.07 -2.44
C VAL A 264 12.61 -5.77 -1.80
N ALA A 265 12.00 -4.62 -2.10
CA ALA A 265 12.32 -3.35 -1.42
C ALA A 265 11.50 -3.23 -0.13
N THR A 266 11.96 -3.92 0.92
CA THR A 266 11.60 -3.56 2.27
C THR A 266 12.30 -2.24 2.60
N ASP A 267 11.47 -1.21 2.79
CA ASP A 267 11.71 0.05 3.48
C ASP A 267 12.17 1.28 2.65
N TRP A 268 11.32 2.31 2.71
CA TRP A 268 11.54 3.75 2.53
C TRP A 268 12.56 4.23 1.49
N CYS A 269 12.36 3.87 0.23
CA CYS A 269 13.11 4.48 -0.87
C CYS A 269 12.24 5.52 -1.59
N TRP A 270 12.74 6.76 -1.76
CA TRP A 270 12.12 7.78 -2.62
C TRP A 270 11.79 7.24 -4.01
N ASP A 271 12.57 6.28 -4.50
CA ASP A 271 12.36 5.58 -5.77
C ASP A 271 11.03 4.82 -5.80
N THR A 272 10.62 4.20 -4.69
CA THR A 272 9.35 3.48 -4.60
C THR A 272 8.16 4.45 -4.60
N VAL A 273 8.29 5.63 -4.00
CA VAL A 273 7.26 6.67 -4.00
C VAL A 273 7.05 7.23 -5.40
N LEU A 274 8.14 7.60 -6.09
CA LEU A 274 8.09 8.13 -7.44
C LEU A 274 7.53 7.11 -8.42
N VAL A 275 7.97 5.86 -8.36
CA VAL A 275 7.41 4.77 -9.17
C VAL A 275 5.92 4.59 -8.88
N SER A 276 5.51 4.53 -7.61
CA SER A 276 4.10 4.37 -7.23
C SER A 276 3.25 5.55 -7.70
N LEU A 277 3.78 6.78 -7.63
CA LEU A 277 3.14 7.98 -8.11
C LEU A 277 2.98 7.97 -9.64
N VAL A 278 4.00 7.54 -10.39
CA VAL A 278 3.92 7.38 -11.84
C VAL A 278 2.87 6.34 -12.22
N VAL A 279 2.89 5.17 -11.58
CA VAL A 279 1.91 4.09 -11.84
C VAL A 279 0.49 4.55 -11.53
N PHE A 280 0.28 5.21 -10.39
CA PHE A 280 -1.00 5.80 -10.02
C PHE A 280 -1.47 6.85 -11.04
N THR A 281 -0.57 7.74 -11.45
CA THR A 281 -0.89 8.84 -12.37
C THR A 281 -1.26 8.31 -13.75
N LEU A 282 -0.49 7.38 -14.30
CA LEU A 282 -0.77 6.79 -15.60
C LEU A 282 -2.05 5.96 -15.56
N GLY A 283 -2.21 5.10 -14.55
CA GLY A 283 -3.42 4.28 -14.39
C GLY A 283 -4.67 5.14 -14.22
N GLY A 284 -4.62 6.12 -13.31
CA GLY A 284 -5.70 7.07 -13.04
C GLY A 284 -6.02 7.93 -14.25
N TYR A 285 -5.01 8.42 -14.98
CA TYR A 285 -5.20 9.18 -16.21
C TYR A 285 -5.97 8.38 -17.26
N VAL A 286 -5.54 7.15 -17.54
CA VAL A 286 -6.20 6.30 -18.54
C VAL A 286 -7.63 5.97 -18.11
N LEU A 287 -7.85 5.69 -16.83
CA LEU A 287 -9.18 5.39 -16.28
C LEU A 287 -10.13 6.59 -16.43
N LEU A 288 -9.73 7.78 -15.96
CA LEU A 288 -10.54 9.00 -16.02
C LEU A 288 -10.80 9.46 -17.45
N ARG A 289 -9.83 9.29 -18.36
CA ARG A 289 -10.04 9.61 -19.78
C ARG A 289 -11.10 8.70 -20.42
N GLN A 290 -11.26 7.46 -19.96
CA GLN A 290 -12.32 6.56 -20.45
C GLN A 290 -13.72 6.96 -19.96
N THR A 291 -13.83 7.70 -18.87
CA THR A 291 -15.13 8.14 -18.35
C THR A 291 -15.65 9.41 -19.02
N GLY A 292 -14.82 10.03 -19.88
CA GLY A 292 -15.14 11.25 -20.63
C GLY A 292 -14.61 12.53 -19.99
N VAL A 293 -13.85 12.46 -18.89
CA VAL A 293 -13.26 13.63 -18.24
C VAL A 293 -12.23 14.28 -19.18
N PRO A 294 -12.26 15.61 -19.39
CA PRO A 294 -11.35 16.28 -20.31
C PRO A 294 -9.90 16.25 -19.79
N ALA A 295 -8.93 16.18 -20.71
CA ALA A 295 -7.52 15.97 -20.37
C ALA A 295 -6.93 17.04 -19.45
N TYR A 296 -7.30 18.31 -19.65
CA TYR A 296 -6.80 19.42 -18.81
C TYR A 296 -7.23 19.26 -17.35
N LEU A 297 -8.44 18.75 -17.08
CA LEU A 297 -8.94 18.53 -15.72
C LEU A 297 -8.19 17.36 -15.06
N VAL A 298 -7.96 16.28 -15.81
CA VAL A 298 -7.21 15.12 -15.31
C VAL A 298 -5.77 15.51 -14.98
N VAL A 299 -5.13 16.31 -15.83
CA VAL A 299 -3.78 16.83 -15.59
C VAL A 299 -3.77 17.75 -14.37
N GLY A 300 -4.73 18.68 -14.27
CA GLY A 300 -4.84 19.57 -13.11
C GLY A 300 -5.02 18.81 -11.79
N LEU A 301 -5.91 17.81 -11.75
CA LEU A 301 -6.12 16.95 -10.57
C LEU A 301 -4.85 16.16 -10.21
N ALA A 302 -4.16 15.61 -11.22
CA ALA A 302 -2.91 14.90 -11.01
C ALA A 302 -1.83 15.82 -10.42
N THR A 303 -1.69 17.04 -10.95
CA THR A 303 -0.72 18.02 -10.43
C THR A 303 -1.02 18.40 -8.98
N VAL A 304 -2.28 18.69 -8.64
CA VAL A 304 -2.66 19.00 -7.24
C VAL A 304 -2.36 17.81 -6.33
N PHE A 305 -2.66 16.59 -6.78
CA PHE A 305 -2.37 15.39 -6.03
C PHE A 305 -0.86 15.14 -5.86
N HIS A 306 -0.05 15.41 -6.89
CA HIS A 306 1.41 15.34 -6.79
C HIS A 306 1.96 16.34 -5.78
N LEU A 307 1.49 17.58 -5.80
CA LEU A 307 1.88 18.59 -4.81
C LEU A 307 1.49 18.17 -3.39
N PHE A 308 0.33 17.55 -3.21
CA PHE A 308 -0.09 16.98 -1.92
C PHE A 308 0.84 15.86 -1.47
N VAL A 309 1.13 14.87 -2.33
CA VAL A 309 2.03 13.75 -1.99
C VAL A 309 3.44 14.25 -1.70
N LEU A 310 3.96 15.21 -2.46
CA LEU A 310 5.25 15.83 -2.21
C LEU A 310 5.25 16.59 -0.87
N GLY A 311 4.22 17.37 -0.58
CA GLY A 311 4.08 18.07 0.71
C GLY A 311 3.98 17.10 1.89
N TRP A 312 3.24 16.01 1.72
CA TRP A 312 3.15 14.92 2.70
C TRP A 312 4.53 14.28 2.94
N GLN A 313 5.28 14.00 1.87
CA GLN A 313 6.62 13.42 1.99
C GLN A 313 7.61 14.36 2.69
N ILE A 314 7.57 15.65 2.34
CA ILE A 314 8.41 16.69 2.96
C ILE A 314 8.10 16.83 4.46
N SER A 315 6.84 16.63 4.87
CA SER A 315 6.45 16.72 6.27
C SER A 315 6.99 15.61 7.17
N GLY A 316 7.56 14.54 6.61
CA GLY A 316 8.10 13.41 7.38
C GLY A 316 7.03 12.57 8.11
N VAL A 317 5.75 12.79 7.82
CA VAL A 317 4.61 12.15 8.52
C VAL A 317 4.36 10.71 8.06
N GLU A 318 4.91 10.28 6.93
CA GLU A 318 4.77 8.88 6.49
C GLU A 318 5.60 7.99 7.45
N HIS A 319 4.92 7.27 8.35
CA HIS A 319 5.57 6.36 9.33
C HIS A 319 5.46 4.88 8.94
N TYR A 320 4.70 4.51 7.89
CA TYR A 320 4.49 3.09 7.51
C TYR A 320 4.55 2.70 6.01
N GLY A 321 4.98 3.58 5.10
CA GLY A 321 5.01 3.31 3.64
C GLY A 321 3.61 3.07 3.04
N LEU A 322 2.55 3.37 3.82
CA LEU A 322 1.15 3.08 3.51
C LEU A 322 0.68 3.88 2.31
N LEU A 323 1.10 5.16 2.20
CA LEU A 323 0.76 6.00 1.07
C LEU A 323 1.39 5.42 -0.19
N THR A 324 2.67 5.09 -0.14
CA THR A 324 3.41 4.49 -1.26
C THR A 324 2.79 3.18 -1.74
N ARG A 325 2.53 2.22 -0.84
CA ARG A 325 1.87 0.95 -1.17
C ARG A 325 0.43 1.17 -1.67
N GLY A 326 -0.30 2.09 -1.05
CA GLY A 326 -1.66 2.46 -1.45
C GLY A 326 -1.72 3.05 -2.86
N LEU A 327 -0.80 3.97 -3.20
CA LEU A 327 -0.66 4.54 -4.53
C LEU A 327 -0.40 3.47 -5.58
N LEU A 328 0.51 2.54 -5.28
CA LEU A 328 0.82 1.45 -6.19
C LEU A 328 -0.40 0.56 -6.42
N LEU A 329 -1.06 0.10 -5.35
CA LEU A 329 -2.26 -0.73 -5.43
C LEU A 329 -3.39 -0.04 -6.19
N LEU A 330 -3.62 1.25 -5.93
CA LEU A 330 -4.64 2.04 -6.63
C LEU A 330 -4.28 2.23 -8.10
N GLY A 331 -3.01 2.48 -8.45
CA GLY A 331 -2.56 2.62 -9.83
C GLY A 331 -2.71 1.32 -10.62
N VAL A 332 -2.27 0.21 -10.03
CA VAL A 332 -2.49 -1.15 -10.56
C VAL A 332 -3.98 -1.45 -10.70
N GLY A 333 -4.79 -1.09 -9.71
CA GLY A 333 -6.25 -1.19 -9.76
C GLY A 333 -6.85 -0.38 -10.91
N CYS A 334 -6.43 0.86 -11.12
CA CYS A 334 -6.90 1.66 -12.25
C CYS A 334 -6.60 1.00 -13.61
N PHE A 335 -5.40 0.45 -13.77
CA PHE A 335 -5.06 -0.34 -14.96
C PHE A 335 -5.92 -1.60 -15.07
N GLY A 336 -6.06 -2.37 -13.99
CA GLY A 336 -6.93 -3.54 -13.93
C GLY A 336 -8.36 -3.23 -14.36
N ALA A 337 -8.88 -2.06 -14.00
CA ALA A 337 -10.24 -1.66 -14.33
C ALA A 337 -10.38 -1.36 -15.82
N VAL A 338 -9.38 -0.67 -16.39
CA VAL A 338 -9.28 -0.42 -17.84
C VAL A 338 -9.24 -1.73 -18.62
N ILE A 339 -8.50 -2.72 -18.14
CA ILE A 339 -8.39 -4.07 -18.72
C ILE A 339 -9.72 -4.80 -18.65
N LEU A 340 -10.28 -4.91 -17.45
CA LEU A 340 -11.51 -5.64 -17.17
C LEU A 340 -12.71 -5.03 -17.89
N ALA A 341 -12.80 -3.70 -17.98
CA ALA A 341 -13.87 -2.99 -18.70
C ALA A 341 -13.88 -3.29 -20.20
N ARG A 342 -12.73 -3.72 -20.75
CA ARG A 342 -12.54 -4.02 -22.18
C ARG A 342 -12.65 -5.51 -22.49
N TRP A 343 -12.76 -6.37 -21.47
CA TRP A 343 -12.92 -7.81 -21.66
C TRP A 343 -14.34 -8.12 -22.16
N PRO A 344 -14.51 -8.86 -23.27
CA PRO A 344 -15.82 -9.16 -23.81
C PRO A 344 -16.57 -10.13 -22.89
N VAL A 345 -17.53 -9.61 -22.11
CA VAL A 345 -18.51 -10.43 -21.38
C VAL A 345 -19.91 -9.85 -21.59
N ARG A 346 -20.88 -10.74 -21.83
CA ARG A 346 -22.29 -10.37 -21.94
C ARG A 346 -22.78 -9.79 -20.60
N ARG A 347 -23.36 -8.60 -20.65
CA ARG A 347 -24.14 -8.05 -19.53
C ARG A 347 -25.40 -8.90 -19.38
N SER A 348 -25.44 -9.79 -18.41
CA SER A 348 -26.71 -10.35 -17.94
C SER A 348 -27.35 -9.32 -17.02
N VAL A 349 -28.38 -8.63 -17.50
CA VAL A 349 -29.26 -7.86 -16.63
C VAL A 349 -30.13 -8.88 -15.92
N VAL A 350 -29.90 -9.07 -14.61
CA VAL A 350 -30.79 -9.90 -13.79
C VAL A 350 -32.03 -9.07 -13.52
N SER A 351 -33.17 -9.47 -14.08
CA SER A 351 -34.47 -8.88 -13.74
C SER A 351 -34.95 -9.46 -12.41
N PHE A 352 -35.11 -8.59 -11.41
CA PHE A 352 -35.70 -9.00 -10.14
C PHE A 352 -37.23 -8.88 -10.24
N PRO A 353 -37.99 -9.95 -9.96
CA PRO A 353 -39.44 -9.85 -9.89
C PRO A 353 -39.83 -8.90 -8.74
N SER A 354 -40.70 -7.94 -9.05
CA SER A 354 -41.35 -7.11 -8.02
C SER A 354 -42.48 -7.91 -7.38
N ILE A 355 -42.49 -7.97 -6.06
CA ILE A 355 -43.57 -8.60 -5.29
C ILE A 355 -44.08 -7.59 -4.27
N ALA A 356 -45.39 -7.37 -4.27
CA ALA A 356 -46.06 -6.66 -3.20
C ALA A 356 -46.20 -7.59 -1.99
N LEU A 357 -45.74 -7.14 -0.82
CA LEU A 357 -45.92 -7.87 0.42
C LEU A 357 -47.40 -7.92 0.79
N THR A 358 -47.89 -9.10 1.11
CA THR A 358 -49.27 -9.31 1.57
C THR A 358 -49.38 -9.07 3.08
N ARG A 359 -50.60 -8.94 3.60
CA ARG A 359 -50.84 -8.91 5.06
C ARG A 359 -50.27 -10.16 5.76
N GLN A 360 -50.32 -11.30 5.10
CA GLN A 360 -49.76 -12.55 5.61
C GLN A 360 -48.24 -12.47 5.74
N ASP A 361 -47.55 -11.85 4.78
CA ASP A 361 -46.09 -11.62 4.87
C ASP A 361 -45.73 -10.75 6.08
N SER A 362 -46.50 -9.70 6.36
CA SER A 362 -46.29 -8.85 7.54
C SER A 362 -46.48 -9.62 8.85
N LEU A 363 -47.46 -10.53 8.91
CA LEU A 363 -47.67 -11.39 10.09
C LEU A 363 -46.52 -12.37 10.29
N TRP A 364 -46.02 -13.00 9.22
CA TRP A 364 -44.87 -13.90 9.28
C TRP A 364 -43.60 -13.20 9.75
N ILE A 365 -43.31 -12.02 9.20
CA ILE A 365 -42.18 -11.20 9.65
C ILE A 365 -42.37 -10.78 11.10
N GLY A 366 -43.56 -10.30 11.48
CA GLY A 366 -43.87 -9.91 12.86
C GLY A 366 -43.68 -11.05 13.86
N LEU A 367 -44.14 -12.26 13.53
CA LEU A 367 -43.93 -13.45 14.34
C LEU A 367 -42.44 -13.80 14.46
N LEU A 368 -41.69 -13.78 13.35
CA LEU A 368 -40.25 -14.04 13.37
C LEU A 368 -39.51 -13.05 14.27
N LEU A 369 -39.81 -11.75 14.13
CA LEU A 369 -39.19 -10.70 14.94
C LEU A 369 -39.52 -10.87 16.43
N LEU A 370 -40.76 -11.23 16.76
CA LEU A 370 -41.16 -11.53 18.12
C LEU A 370 -40.34 -12.70 18.70
N VAL A 371 -40.25 -13.82 17.98
CA VAL A 371 -39.48 -14.99 18.44
C VAL A 371 -37.99 -14.64 18.55
N ALA A 372 -37.42 -13.93 17.58
CA ALA A 372 -36.03 -13.51 17.61
C ALA A 372 -35.73 -12.59 18.82
N LEU A 373 -36.64 -11.68 19.17
CA LEU A 373 -36.54 -10.84 20.36
C LEU A 373 -36.64 -11.67 21.65
N LEU A 374 -37.61 -12.60 21.74
CA LEU A 374 -37.79 -13.45 22.91
C LEU A 374 -36.52 -14.26 23.24
N VAL A 375 -35.80 -14.74 22.21
CA VAL A 375 -34.51 -15.44 22.39
C VAL A 375 -33.42 -14.51 22.96
N ARG A 376 -33.46 -13.22 22.65
CA ARG A 376 -32.42 -12.24 23.00
C ARG A 376 -32.65 -11.60 24.38
N ILE A 377 -33.91 -11.43 24.80
CA ILE A 377 -34.30 -10.76 26.06
C ILE A 377 -33.52 -11.25 27.29
N PRO A 378 -33.34 -12.57 27.53
CA PRO A 378 -32.63 -13.05 28.71
C PRO A 378 -31.16 -12.58 28.81
N TRP A 379 -30.56 -12.18 27.69
CA TRP A 379 -29.14 -11.86 27.60
C TRP A 379 -28.84 -10.37 27.64
N LEU A 380 -29.87 -9.51 27.55
CA LEU A 380 -29.68 -8.05 27.41
C LEU A 380 -28.99 -7.41 28.62
N THR A 381 -29.25 -7.93 29.82
CA THR A 381 -28.69 -7.40 31.07
C THR A 381 -27.48 -8.18 31.57
N VAL A 382 -27.08 -9.23 30.85
CA VAL A 382 -25.93 -10.07 31.21
C VAL A 382 -24.65 -9.37 30.75
N PRO A 383 -23.61 -9.26 31.60
CA PRO A 383 -22.31 -8.75 31.18
C PRO A 383 -21.70 -9.67 30.13
N ASP A 384 -20.85 -9.11 29.27
CA ASP A 384 -20.15 -9.90 28.26
C ASP A 384 -19.01 -10.73 28.90
N PRO A 385 -18.55 -11.80 28.23
CA PRO A 385 -17.59 -12.71 28.83
C PRO A 385 -16.13 -12.21 28.84
N VAL A 386 -15.81 -11.09 28.18
CA VAL A 386 -14.42 -10.67 27.87
C VAL A 386 -14.08 -9.22 28.20
N GLY A 387 -15.06 -8.39 28.60
CA GLY A 387 -14.91 -6.98 28.96
C GLY A 387 -15.19 -5.97 27.83
N ASP A 388 -15.73 -6.39 26.69
CA ASP A 388 -15.94 -5.50 25.53
C ASP A 388 -17.00 -4.40 25.78
N LEU A 389 -18.03 -4.71 26.56
CA LEU A 389 -19.07 -3.76 26.93
C LEU A 389 -18.53 -2.69 27.88
N GLU A 390 -17.58 -3.03 28.76
CA GLU A 390 -16.90 -2.05 29.61
C GLU A 390 -16.10 -1.05 28.77
N LEU A 391 -15.30 -1.54 27.81
CA LEU A 391 -14.54 -0.69 26.89
C LEU A 391 -15.48 0.22 26.08
N THR A 392 -16.61 -0.33 25.63
CA THR A 392 -17.62 0.43 24.89
C THR A 392 -18.29 1.50 25.74
N ALA A 393 -18.64 1.18 26.99
CA ALA A 393 -19.25 2.11 27.93
C ALA A 393 -18.28 3.23 28.32
N ARG A 394 -17.02 2.90 28.58
CA ARG A 394 -15.97 3.90 28.87
C ARG A 394 -15.79 4.85 27.68
N ARG A 395 -15.78 4.32 26.45
CA ARG A 395 -15.73 5.12 25.22
C ARG A 395 -16.92 6.08 25.12
N MET A 396 -18.12 5.58 25.41
CA MET A 396 -19.33 6.39 25.45
C MET A 396 -19.22 7.51 26.49
N GLY A 397 -18.60 7.24 27.65
CA GLY A 397 -18.31 8.24 28.67
C GLY A 397 -17.36 9.34 28.21
N PHE A 398 -16.26 9.00 27.52
CA PHE A 398 -15.35 10.00 26.94
C PHE A 398 -16.07 10.91 25.93
N LEU A 399 -16.93 10.34 25.09
CA LEU A 399 -17.78 11.10 24.17
C LEU A 399 -18.77 12.00 24.93
N ALA A 400 -19.34 11.53 26.04
CA ALA A 400 -20.26 12.33 26.85
C ALA A 400 -19.59 13.55 27.50
N VAL A 401 -18.33 13.42 27.91
CA VAL A 401 -17.57 14.50 28.59
C VAL A 401 -16.94 15.46 27.59
N ASN A 402 -16.24 14.93 26.58
CA ASN A 402 -15.38 15.69 25.68
C ASN A 402 -15.93 15.81 24.25
N GLY A 403 -17.14 15.30 23.99
CA GLY A 403 -17.70 15.22 22.65
C GLY A 403 -16.78 14.41 21.73
N PHE A 404 -16.70 14.80 20.46
CA PHE A 404 -15.82 14.15 19.49
C PHE A 404 -14.33 14.27 19.81
N ALA A 405 -13.89 15.21 20.65
CA ALA A 405 -12.49 15.29 21.09
C ALA A 405 -12.10 14.12 22.02
N GLY A 406 -13.07 13.49 22.67
CA GLY A 406 -12.87 12.28 23.49
C GLY A 406 -12.89 10.96 22.71
N ALA A 407 -13.08 11.01 21.38
CA ALA A 407 -13.33 9.80 20.58
C ALA A 407 -12.23 8.73 20.70
N TYR A 408 -10.96 9.12 20.77
CA TYR A 408 -9.83 8.18 20.93
C TYR A 408 -9.05 8.37 22.23
N GLU A 409 -9.64 9.00 23.24
CA GLU A 409 -9.05 9.14 24.57
C GLU A 409 -8.80 7.76 25.20
N GLY A 410 -7.58 7.50 25.69
CA GLY A 410 -7.19 6.18 26.17
C GLY A 410 -7.00 5.11 25.08
N GLY A 411 -6.87 5.51 23.81
CA GLY A 411 -6.68 4.62 22.66
C GLY A 411 -7.96 3.91 22.21
N GLY A 412 -8.02 3.33 21.01
CA GLY A 412 -9.22 2.59 20.58
C GLY A 412 -9.27 2.33 19.07
N ASP A 413 -10.11 1.38 18.66
CA ASP A 413 -10.22 0.89 17.27
C ASP A 413 -11.62 1.12 16.66
N TYR A 414 -12.38 2.08 17.20
CA TYR A 414 -13.77 2.31 16.80
C TYR A 414 -13.83 3.29 15.63
N LEU A 415 -14.57 2.90 14.58
CA LEU A 415 -14.72 3.72 13.39
C LEU A 415 -15.88 4.73 13.50
N PRO A 416 -15.90 5.77 12.65
CA PRO A 416 -16.75 6.95 12.83
C PRO A 416 -18.23 6.67 13.08
N LEU A 417 -18.85 5.75 12.32
CA LEU A 417 -20.29 5.48 12.48
C LEU A 417 -20.62 4.88 13.84
N TRP A 418 -19.74 4.04 14.39
CA TRP A 418 -19.96 3.50 15.71
C TRP A 418 -19.80 4.57 16.80
N LEU A 419 -18.79 5.44 16.67
CA LEU A 419 -18.60 6.57 17.58
C LEU A 419 -19.81 7.51 17.56
N TYR A 420 -20.44 7.73 16.41
CA TYR A 420 -21.65 8.56 16.31
C TYR A 420 -22.87 7.91 16.93
N ILE A 421 -23.00 6.59 16.81
CA ILE A 421 -24.04 5.85 17.53
C ILE A 421 -23.82 5.99 19.03
N LEU A 422 -22.61 5.75 19.56
CA LEU A 422 -22.31 5.92 20.98
C LEU A 422 -22.55 7.36 21.45
N ASN A 423 -22.18 8.35 20.63
CA ASN A 423 -22.43 9.75 20.94
C ASN A 423 -23.94 10.06 21.03
N GLY A 424 -24.75 9.48 20.15
CA GLY A 424 -26.21 9.57 20.27
C GLY A 424 -26.73 8.88 21.52
N LEU A 425 -26.26 7.66 21.80
CA LEU A 425 -26.73 6.86 22.93
C LEU A 425 -26.42 7.49 24.29
N HIS A 426 -25.27 8.16 24.45
CA HIS A 426 -24.94 8.77 25.75
C HIS A 426 -25.99 9.80 26.19
N THR A 427 -26.70 10.44 25.25
CA THR A 427 -27.73 11.45 25.55
C THR A 427 -28.97 10.87 26.23
N LEU A 428 -29.13 9.53 26.19
CA LEU A 428 -30.22 8.80 26.82
C LEU A 428 -29.87 8.36 28.25
N LEU A 429 -28.63 8.61 28.70
CA LEU A 429 -28.14 8.31 30.03
C LEU A 429 -27.83 9.61 30.79
N PRO A 430 -28.00 9.64 32.12
CA PRO A 430 -27.49 10.75 32.92
C PRO A 430 -25.97 10.92 32.74
N ALA A 431 -25.51 12.17 32.78
CA ALA A 431 -24.08 12.52 32.74
C ALA A 431 -23.37 12.19 34.07
N ASP A 432 -23.43 10.92 34.46
CA ASP A 432 -22.85 10.38 35.68
C ASP A 432 -21.98 9.15 35.31
N ASN A 433 -20.76 9.14 35.84
CA ASN A 433 -19.76 8.10 35.57
C ASN A 433 -20.26 6.69 35.89
N ARG A 434 -21.24 6.51 36.79
CA ARG A 434 -21.83 5.21 37.11
C ARG A 434 -22.42 4.48 35.90
N PHE A 435 -22.80 5.21 34.84
CA PHE A 435 -23.36 4.63 33.62
C PHE A 435 -22.30 4.21 32.59
N PHE A 436 -21.06 4.65 32.78
CA PHE A 436 -19.96 4.47 31.81
C PHE A 436 -18.78 3.68 32.37
N ILE A 437 -18.71 3.48 33.70
CA ILE A 437 -17.63 2.76 34.39
C ILE A 437 -18.21 1.50 35.04
N ALA A 438 -17.47 0.39 34.95
CA ALA A 438 -17.87 -0.86 35.58
C ALA A 438 -17.95 -0.75 37.12
N PRO A 439 -18.90 -1.45 37.77
CA PRO A 439 -19.92 -2.32 37.18
C PRO A 439 -21.04 -1.52 36.49
N LEU A 440 -21.37 -1.91 35.26
CA LEU A 440 -22.36 -1.20 34.44
C LEU A 440 -23.80 -1.55 34.87
N PRO A 441 -24.70 -0.56 34.99
CA PRO A 441 -26.09 -0.83 35.28
C PRO A 441 -26.79 -1.49 34.07
N PRO A 442 -27.88 -2.26 34.29
CA PRO A 442 -28.58 -2.97 33.21
C PRO A 442 -28.98 -2.09 32.03
N ILE A 443 -29.35 -0.83 32.29
CA ILE A 443 -29.73 0.12 31.25
C ILE A 443 -28.57 0.44 30.29
N SER A 444 -27.33 0.58 30.78
CA SER A 444 -26.16 0.82 29.94
C SER A 444 -25.89 -0.38 29.03
N LEU A 445 -26.01 -1.60 29.57
CA LEU A 445 -25.82 -2.85 28.80
C LEU A 445 -26.87 -2.97 27.69
N ILE A 446 -28.16 -2.79 28.02
CA ILE A 446 -29.25 -2.81 27.05
C ILE A 446 -29.00 -1.77 25.95
N LEU A 447 -28.64 -0.55 26.35
CA LEU A 447 -28.47 0.56 25.42
C LEU A 447 -27.34 0.31 24.42
N ILE A 448 -26.19 -0.19 24.89
CA ILE A 448 -25.04 -0.54 24.03
C ILE A 448 -25.39 -1.68 23.06
N LYS A 449 -26.15 -2.69 23.51
CA LYS A 449 -26.53 -3.86 22.69
C LYS A 449 -27.61 -3.54 21.65
N THR A 450 -28.46 -2.54 21.93
CA THR A 450 -29.66 -2.24 21.13
C THR A 450 -29.37 -1.98 19.65
N PRO A 451 -28.39 -1.14 19.25
CA PRO A 451 -28.09 -0.92 17.83
C PRO A 451 -27.76 -2.20 17.05
N ALA A 452 -26.97 -3.10 17.64
CA ALA A 452 -26.61 -4.36 17.01
C ALA A 452 -27.81 -5.30 16.87
N ILE A 453 -28.70 -5.33 17.86
CA ILE A 453 -29.95 -6.10 17.81
C ILE A 453 -30.91 -5.54 16.76
N LEU A 454 -31.06 -4.22 16.68
CA LEU A 454 -31.89 -3.60 15.64
C LEU A 454 -31.36 -3.90 14.23
N ALA A 455 -30.04 -3.85 14.04
CA ALA A 455 -29.42 -4.20 12.75
C ALA A 455 -29.59 -5.68 12.37
N ASP A 456 -29.54 -6.57 13.35
CA ASP A 456 -29.78 -8.00 13.22
C ASP A 456 -31.24 -8.28 12.80
N LEU A 457 -32.21 -7.69 13.49
CA LEU A 457 -33.63 -7.77 13.13
C LEU A 457 -33.92 -7.17 11.74
N ALA A 458 -33.30 -6.04 11.41
CA ALA A 458 -33.38 -5.45 10.07
C ALA A 458 -32.79 -6.37 9.00
N THR A 459 -31.71 -7.08 9.31
CA THR A 459 -31.11 -8.08 8.41
C THR A 459 -32.07 -9.25 8.18
N ALA A 460 -32.76 -9.74 9.22
CA ALA A 460 -33.78 -10.78 9.07
C ALA A 460 -34.96 -10.32 8.19
N ILE A 461 -35.44 -9.09 8.38
CA ILE A 461 -36.48 -8.48 7.52
C ILE A 461 -36.00 -8.43 6.07
N LEU A 462 -34.76 -7.99 5.84
CA LEU A 462 -34.17 -7.86 4.51
C LEU A 462 -34.03 -9.22 3.81
N LEU A 463 -33.59 -10.25 4.54
CA LEU A 463 -33.50 -11.63 4.04
C LEU A 463 -34.87 -12.19 3.66
N TYR A 464 -35.88 -11.99 4.52
CA TYR A 464 -37.25 -12.40 4.20
C TYR A 464 -37.74 -11.69 2.94
N TRP A 465 -37.72 -10.35 2.92
CA TRP A 465 -38.23 -9.55 1.81
C TRP A 465 -37.54 -9.88 0.49
N TRP A 466 -36.21 -10.06 0.51
CA TRP A 466 -35.46 -10.43 -0.68
C TRP A 466 -35.75 -11.87 -1.12
N GLY A 467 -35.75 -12.82 -0.18
CA GLY A 467 -36.05 -14.23 -0.46
C GLY A 467 -37.44 -14.42 -1.04
N ARG A 468 -38.43 -13.65 -0.56
CA ARG A 468 -39.81 -13.69 -1.06
C ARG A 468 -39.95 -13.44 -2.55
N ARG A 469 -39.01 -12.72 -3.17
CA ARG A 469 -38.99 -12.51 -4.63
C ARG A 469 -38.81 -13.80 -5.43
N TRP A 470 -38.24 -14.83 -4.80
CA TRP A 470 -37.80 -16.06 -5.48
C TRP A 470 -38.51 -17.32 -4.98
N VAL A 471 -38.97 -17.31 -3.73
CA VAL A 471 -39.55 -18.50 -3.08
C VAL A 471 -40.84 -18.17 -2.32
N ALA A 472 -41.62 -19.20 -1.99
CA ALA A 472 -42.85 -19.09 -1.22
C ALA A 472 -42.63 -18.48 0.19
N PRO A 473 -43.67 -17.89 0.81
CA PRO A 473 -43.60 -17.28 2.15
C PRO A 473 -42.92 -18.14 3.21
N SER A 474 -43.30 -19.41 3.30
CA SER A 474 -42.76 -20.35 4.29
C SER A 474 -41.26 -20.59 4.13
N VAL A 475 -40.76 -20.69 2.90
CA VAL A 475 -39.33 -20.91 2.63
C VAL A 475 -38.53 -19.64 2.93
N ALA A 476 -39.03 -18.47 2.54
CA ALA A 476 -38.38 -17.20 2.89
C ALA A 476 -38.34 -16.98 4.41
N LEU A 477 -39.42 -17.34 5.12
CA LEU A 477 -39.47 -17.33 6.58
C LEU A 477 -38.44 -18.26 7.18
N LEU A 478 -38.32 -19.48 6.65
CA LEU A 478 -37.35 -20.46 7.13
C LEU A 478 -35.91 -19.97 6.95
N VAL A 479 -35.57 -19.36 5.82
CA VAL A 479 -34.23 -18.78 5.59
C VAL A 479 -33.95 -17.62 6.55
N ALA A 480 -34.89 -16.67 6.67
CA ALA A 480 -34.74 -15.54 7.60
C ALA A 480 -34.68 -15.99 9.06
N GLY A 481 -35.47 -17.00 9.43
CA GLY A 481 -35.49 -17.62 10.75
C GLY A 481 -34.22 -18.40 11.07
N ALA A 482 -33.69 -19.15 10.10
CA ALA A 482 -32.41 -19.85 10.25
C ALA A 482 -31.27 -18.88 10.56
N TYR A 483 -31.27 -17.68 9.97
CA TYR A 483 -30.34 -16.61 10.34
C TYR A 483 -30.64 -16.03 11.73
N ALA A 484 -31.86 -15.53 11.95
CA ALA A 484 -32.20 -14.76 13.16
C ALA A 484 -32.17 -15.60 14.45
N LEU A 485 -32.31 -16.92 14.34
CA LEU A 485 -32.30 -17.85 15.48
C LEU A 485 -30.99 -18.65 15.57
N ALA A 486 -30.05 -18.47 14.64
CA ALA A 486 -28.75 -19.13 14.69
C ALA A 486 -27.99 -18.73 15.96
N PRO A 487 -27.49 -19.68 16.77
CA PRO A 487 -26.70 -19.40 17.97
C PRO A 487 -25.59 -18.37 17.78
N PRO A 488 -24.74 -18.47 16.73
CA PRO A 488 -23.67 -17.49 16.54
C PRO A 488 -24.17 -16.05 16.38
N VAL A 489 -25.35 -15.84 15.77
CA VAL A 489 -25.88 -14.50 15.49
C VAL A 489 -26.40 -13.84 16.77
N TRP A 490 -27.27 -14.52 17.51
CA TRP A 490 -27.85 -13.92 18.72
C TRP A 490 -26.86 -13.91 19.90
N ILE A 491 -25.91 -14.86 19.98
CA ILE A 491 -24.82 -14.81 20.95
C ILE A 491 -23.97 -13.57 20.73
N ASN A 492 -23.60 -13.28 19.48
CA ASN A 492 -22.79 -12.12 19.13
C ASN A 492 -23.48 -10.81 19.53
N THR A 493 -24.77 -10.66 19.24
CA THR A 493 -25.48 -9.38 19.48
C THR A 493 -26.03 -9.25 20.90
N ALA A 494 -26.71 -10.26 21.44
CA ALA A 494 -27.45 -10.12 22.68
C ALA A 494 -26.64 -10.54 23.91
N TRP A 495 -25.81 -11.58 23.84
CA TRP A 495 -24.98 -11.98 24.98
C TRP A 495 -23.66 -11.21 25.01
N TRP A 496 -22.86 -11.30 23.94
CA TRP A 496 -21.55 -10.67 23.84
C TRP A 496 -21.65 -9.14 23.62
N GLY A 497 -22.66 -8.67 22.89
CA GLY A 497 -22.82 -7.23 22.62
C GLY A 497 -21.91 -6.67 21.53
N GLN A 498 -21.46 -7.55 20.63
CA GLN A 498 -20.65 -7.21 19.48
C GLN A 498 -21.47 -6.58 18.34
N ARG A 499 -20.80 -5.75 17.54
CA ARG A 499 -21.40 -4.89 16.50
C ARG A 499 -21.31 -5.47 15.08
N ASP A 500 -21.08 -6.77 14.91
CA ASP A 500 -20.91 -7.37 13.57
C ASP A 500 -22.17 -7.35 12.73
N THR A 501 -23.35 -7.39 13.34
CA THR A 501 -24.63 -7.28 12.61
C THR A 501 -24.87 -5.87 12.08
N LEU A 502 -24.34 -4.83 12.74
CA LEU A 502 -24.31 -3.46 12.19
C LEU A 502 -23.45 -3.38 10.94
N LEU A 503 -22.36 -4.16 10.87
CA LEU A 503 -21.52 -4.30 9.68
C LEU A 503 -22.22 -5.15 8.58
N MET A 504 -22.84 -6.27 8.96
CA MET A 504 -23.46 -7.20 8.02
C MET A 504 -24.61 -6.57 7.23
N LEU A 505 -25.44 -5.75 7.87
CA LEU A 505 -26.59 -5.13 7.23
C LEU A 505 -26.22 -4.31 5.97
N PRO A 506 -25.30 -3.32 6.02
CA PRO A 506 -24.85 -2.61 4.84
C PRO A 506 -24.06 -3.49 3.87
N MET A 507 -23.33 -4.52 4.33
CA MET A 507 -22.68 -5.48 3.43
C MET A 507 -23.71 -6.30 2.63
N LEU A 508 -24.80 -6.73 3.25
CA LEU A 508 -25.90 -7.41 2.55
C LEU A 508 -26.57 -6.43 1.59
N ALA A 509 -26.93 -5.24 2.05
CA ALA A 509 -27.52 -4.20 1.19
C ALA A 509 -26.64 -3.86 -0.02
N MET A 510 -25.31 -3.83 0.15
CA MET A 510 -24.35 -3.67 -0.94
C MET A 510 -24.58 -4.70 -2.05
N ILE A 511 -24.80 -5.97 -1.69
CA ILE A 511 -25.04 -7.06 -2.66
C ILE A 511 -26.43 -6.91 -3.31
N LEU A 512 -27.46 -6.58 -2.52
CA LEU A 512 -28.84 -6.51 -3.01
C LEU A 512 -29.10 -5.29 -3.92
N LEU A 513 -28.39 -4.18 -3.66
CA LEU A 513 -28.53 -2.92 -4.40
C LEU A 513 -27.53 -2.81 -5.56
N PHE A 514 -26.81 -3.89 -5.88
CA PHE A 514 -25.78 -3.88 -6.92
C PHE A 514 -26.30 -3.43 -8.27
N ASP A 515 -27.49 -3.89 -8.64
CA ASP A 515 -28.08 -3.56 -9.94
C ASP A 515 -28.77 -2.19 -10.00
N GLN A 516 -28.87 -1.51 -8.86
CA GLN A 516 -29.57 -0.23 -8.73
C GLN A 516 -28.61 0.95 -8.95
N ALA A 517 -29.11 2.00 -9.62
CA ALA A 517 -28.36 3.22 -9.92
C ALA A 517 -26.95 2.96 -10.49
N LYS A 518 -26.80 1.94 -11.35
CA LYS A 518 -25.52 1.52 -11.95
C LYS A 518 -24.45 1.15 -10.90
N GLY A 519 -24.85 0.52 -9.80
CA GLY A 519 -23.96 0.08 -8.71
C GLY A 519 -23.66 1.16 -7.67
N ARG A 520 -24.07 2.42 -7.88
CA ARG A 520 -23.76 3.53 -6.96
C ARG A 520 -24.23 3.30 -5.53
N TRP A 521 -25.43 2.73 -5.35
CA TRP A 521 -25.95 2.40 -4.02
C TRP A 521 -25.15 1.29 -3.33
N SER A 522 -24.62 0.35 -4.11
CA SER A 522 -23.73 -0.69 -3.59
C SER A 522 -22.46 -0.07 -3.01
N TRP A 523 -21.83 0.86 -3.73
CA TRP A 523 -20.65 1.58 -3.24
C TRP A 523 -20.94 2.41 -1.99
N ALA A 524 -22.12 3.05 -1.92
CA ALA A 524 -22.54 3.78 -0.72
C ALA A 524 -22.67 2.84 0.49
N CYS A 525 -23.36 1.70 0.35
CA CYS A 525 -23.49 0.72 1.42
C CYS A 525 -22.14 0.15 1.84
N TRP A 526 -21.24 -0.13 0.88
CA TRP A 526 -19.89 -0.59 1.18
C TRP A 526 -19.07 0.43 1.98
N ALA A 527 -19.19 1.71 1.64
CA ALA A 527 -18.54 2.80 2.40
C ALA A 527 -19.08 2.90 3.83
N LEU A 528 -20.40 2.77 4.03
CA LEU A 528 -20.99 2.72 5.36
C LEU A 528 -20.48 1.50 6.16
N ALA A 529 -20.36 0.34 5.52
CA ALA A 529 -19.78 -0.84 6.15
C ALA A 529 -18.32 -0.60 6.60
N LEU A 530 -17.50 0.01 5.73
CA LEU A 530 -16.12 0.39 6.06
C LEU A 530 -16.04 1.36 7.23
N LEU A 531 -16.98 2.31 7.35
CA LEU A 531 -17.03 3.27 8.46
C LEU A 531 -17.54 2.68 9.78
N ILE A 532 -17.98 1.42 9.79
CA ILE A 532 -18.34 0.65 10.99
C ILE A 532 -17.16 -0.22 11.42
N LYS A 533 -16.57 -0.95 10.47
CA LYS A 533 -15.50 -1.92 10.70
C LYS A 533 -14.60 -2.07 9.47
N PRO A 534 -13.25 -2.03 9.60
CA PRO A 534 -12.34 -2.11 8.45
C PRO A 534 -12.43 -3.46 7.72
N GLN A 535 -12.95 -4.50 8.38
CA GLN A 535 -13.19 -5.83 7.82
C GLN A 535 -14.07 -5.81 6.56
N ALA A 536 -14.90 -4.77 6.33
CA ALA A 536 -15.69 -4.61 5.11
C ALA A 536 -14.84 -4.54 3.83
N ILE A 537 -13.53 -4.26 3.95
CA ILE A 537 -12.59 -4.22 2.82
C ILE A 537 -12.53 -5.57 2.07
N ILE A 538 -12.89 -6.68 2.71
CA ILE A 538 -12.93 -8.01 2.09
C ILE A 538 -13.84 -8.07 0.85
N LEU A 539 -14.85 -7.19 0.76
CA LEU A 539 -15.76 -7.09 -0.38
C LEU A 539 -15.25 -6.15 -1.48
N ALA A 540 -14.14 -5.42 -1.26
CA ALA A 540 -13.57 -4.51 -2.25
C ALA A 540 -13.30 -5.18 -3.61
N PRO A 541 -12.68 -6.38 -3.69
CA PRO A 541 -12.44 -7.04 -4.97
C PRO A 541 -13.74 -7.40 -5.70
N ILE A 542 -14.78 -7.79 -4.97
CA ILE A 542 -16.08 -8.19 -5.52
C ILE A 542 -16.78 -6.97 -6.11
N ILE A 543 -16.95 -5.90 -5.34
CA ILE A 543 -17.62 -4.69 -5.83
C ILE A 543 -16.86 -4.06 -6.99
N TYR A 544 -15.53 -4.07 -6.92
CA TYR A 544 -14.66 -3.61 -7.99
C TYR A 544 -14.85 -4.41 -9.28
N ILE A 545 -14.68 -5.74 -9.25
CA ILE A 545 -14.79 -6.60 -10.45
C ILE A 545 -16.19 -6.50 -11.04
N ILE A 546 -17.24 -6.67 -10.23
CA ILE A 546 -18.61 -6.69 -10.75
C ILE A 546 -18.99 -5.30 -11.31
N THR A 547 -18.58 -4.20 -10.67
CA THR A 547 -18.90 -2.84 -11.14
C THR A 547 -18.24 -2.59 -12.49
N VAL A 548 -16.95 -2.93 -12.61
CA VAL A 548 -16.21 -2.77 -13.88
C VAL A 548 -16.83 -3.64 -14.98
N ARG A 549 -17.21 -4.88 -14.67
CA ARG A 549 -17.81 -5.80 -15.66
C ARG A 549 -19.21 -5.37 -16.11
N ARG A 550 -20.05 -4.87 -15.19
CA ARG A 550 -21.44 -4.49 -15.50
C ARG A 550 -21.56 -3.06 -16.03
N TYR A 551 -20.85 -2.12 -15.41
CA TYR A 551 -21.00 -0.67 -15.62
C TYR A 551 -19.76 0.01 -16.20
N GLY A 552 -18.66 -0.73 -16.42
CA GLY A 552 -17.42 -0.22 -16.98
C GLY A 552 -16.66 0.72 -16.04
N SER A 553 -15.59 1.30 -16.57
CA SER A 553 -14.74 2.28 -15.86
C SER A 553 -15.52 3.46 -15.29
N ARG A 554 -16.59 3.90 -15.99
CA ARG A 554 -17.43 5.01 -15.53
C ARG A 554 -18.22 4.67 -14.27
N GLY A 555 -18.83 3.48 -14.20
CA GLY A 555 -19.52 3.04 -12.99
C GLY A 555 -18.56 2.88 -11.82
N LEU A 556 -17.34 2.39 -12.07
CA LEU A 556 -16.31 2.30 -11.04
C LEU A 556 -15.94 3.68 -10.48
N VAL A 557 -15.63 4.65 -11.35
CA VAL A 557 -15.26 6.01 -10.90
C VAL A 557 -16.41 6.66 -10.16
N GLU A 558 -17.64 6.62 -10.70
CA GLU A 558 -18.80 7.21 -10.03
C GLU A 558 -19.07 6.56 -8.66
N GLY A 559 -19.01 5.23 -8.58
CA GLY A 559 -19.18 4.49 -7.33
C GLY A 559 -18.08 4.76 -6.31
N ALA A 560 -16.82 4.67 -6.72
CA ALA A 560 -15.67 4.94 -5.86
C ALA A 560 -15.67 6.40 -5.37
N SER A 561 -16.07 7.37 -6.22
CA SER A 561 -16.22 8.76 -5.81
C SER A 561 -17.31 8.95 -4.76
N ILE A 562 -18.45 8.25 -4.87
CA ILE A 562 -19.51 8.28 -3.85
C ILE A 562 -19.00 7.68 -2.54
N ALA A 563 -18.33 6.52 -2.59
CA ALA A 563 -17.76 5.89 -1.41
C ALA A 563 -16.73 6.79 -0.71
N LEU A 564 -15.80 7.38 -1.47
CA LEU A 564 -14.81 8.30 -0.96
C LEU A 564 -15.46 9.55 -0.34
N LEU A 565 -16.44 10.14 -1.03
CA LEU A 565 -17.17 11.29 -0.51
C LEU A 565 -17.86 10.98 0.82
N LEU A 566 -18.52 9.83 0.92
CA LEU A 566 -19.16 9.41 2.17
C LEU A 566 -18.14 9.20 3.30
N ILE A 567 -17.02 8.54 3.02
CA ILE A 567 -15.96 8.32 4.01
C ILE A 567 -15.42 9.67 4.51
N VAL A 568 -15.13 10.61 3.60
CA VAL A 568 -14.62 11.93 3.96
C VAL A 568 -15.65 12.73 4.75
N VAL A 569 -16.89 12.83 4.25
CA VAL A 569 -17.95 13.63 4.89
C VAL A 569 -18.30 13.08 6.27
N ILE A 570 -18.42 11.76 6.41
CA ILE A 570 -18.74 11.12 7.69
C ILE A 570 -17.54 11.18 8.63
N SER A 571 -16.29 11.20 8.15
CA SER A 571 -15.13 11.34 9.04
C SER A 571 -14.83 12.80 9.43
N LEU A 572 -15.36 13.77 8.68
CA LEU A 572 -15.01 15.19 8.81
C LEU A 572 -15.22 15.75 10.24
N PRO A 573 -16.33 15.47 10.96
CA PRO A 573 -16.48 15.98 12.33
C PRO A 573 -15.39 15.51 13.29
N LEU A 574 -14.90 14.28 13.15
CA LEU A 574 -13.79 13.76 13.97
C LEU A 574 -12.45 14.41 13.58
N LEU A 575 -12.24 14.61 12.28
CA LEU A 575 -11.05 15.32 11.77
C LEU A 575 -11.00 16.77 12.29
N LEU A 576 -12.13 17.48 12.27
CA LEU A 576 -12.25 18.83 12.82
C LEU A 576 -12.06 18.88 14.34
N ALA A 577 -12.39 17.80 15.05
CA ALA A 577 -12.14 17.63 16.48
C ALA A 577 -10.70 17.19 16.81
N GLY A 578 -9.78 17.22 15.83
CA GLY A 578 -8.37 16.89 16.03
C GLY A 578 -8.06 15.40 16.15
N GLN A 579 -9.02 14.51 15.86
CA GLN A 579 -8.92 13.07 16.08
C GLN A 579 -8.30 12.30 14.90
N TRP A 580 -7.46 12.95 14.09
CA TRP A 580 -6.91 12.33 12.88
C TRP A 580 -5.99 11.14 13.20
N SER A 581 -5.19 11.24 14.27
CA SER A 581 -4.20 10.23 14.66
C SER A 581 -4.87 8.97 15.18
N GLY A 582 -5.85 9.12 16.08
CA GLY A 582 -6.65 8.01 16.61
C GLY A 582 -7.45 7.31 15.51
N MET A 583 -8.00 8.05 14.54
CA MET A 583 -8.67 7.44 13.39
C MET A 583 -7.70 6.67 12.49
N ALA A 584 -6.49 7.20 12.25
CA ALA A 584 -5.46 6.49 11.51
C ALA A 584 -5.05 5.20 12.23
N GLU A 585 -4.87 5.23 13.55
CA GLU A 585 -4.58 4.04 14.36
C GLU A 585 -5.72 3.02 14.29
N ALA A 586 -6.99 3.45 14.33
CA ALA A 586 -8.13 2.56 14.23
C ALA A 586 -8.21 1.82 12.88
N TYR A 587 -7.84 2.47 11.77
CA TYR A 587 -7.78 1.83 10.45
C TYR A 587 -6.54 0.95 10.25
N PHE A 588 -5.37 1.44 10.66
CA PHE A 588 -4.08 0.83 10.27
C PHE A 588 -3.36 0.09 11.40
N GLY A 589 -3.59 0.48 12.66
CA GLY A 589 -2.95 -0.11 13.85
C GLY A 589 -3.47 -1.50 14.21
N SER A 590 -4.44 -2.04 13.46
CA SER A 590 -4.88 -3.43 13.59
C SER A 590 -3.92 -4.42 12.90
N VAL A 591 -3.12 -3.96 11.92
CA VAL A 591 -2.10 -4.75 11.25
C VAL A 591 -0.87 -4.83 12.16
N GLY A 592 -0.62 -6.00 12.76
CA GLY A 592 0.49 -6.24 13.69
C GLY A 592 0.13 -6.23 15.18
N ARG A 593 -1.11 -5.87 15.54
CA ARG A 593 -1.60 -5.91 16.94
C ARG A 593 -1.68 -7.34 17.51
N PHE A 594 -1.75 -8.35 16.64
CA PHE A 594 -1.70 -9.77 16.98
C PHE A 594 -0.62 -10.50 16.13
N PRO A 595 0.65 -10.44 16.55
CA PRO A 595 1.79 -10.96 15.78
C PRO A 595 1.66 -12.44 15.37
N ALA A 596 0.95 -13.23 16.19
CA ALA A 596 0.73 -14.66 15.98
C ALA A 596 -0.23 -15.01 14.83
N VAL A 597 -1.00 -14.04 14.31
CA VAL A 597 -2.02 -14.28 13.26
C VAL A 597 -1.71 -13.51 11.97
N SER A 598 -0.97 -12.41 12.05
CA SER A 598 -0.59 -11.59 10.89
C SER A 598 0.73 -11.99 10.22
N SER A 599 1.48 -12.93 10.78
CA SER A 599 2.63 -13.55 10.12
C SER A 599 2.18 -14.82 9.39
N GLY A 600 2.05 -14.74 8.06
CA GLY A 600 2.17 -15.93 7.23
C GLY A 600 3.52 -16.61 7.48
N PRO A 601 3.67 -17.91 7.21
CA PRO A 601 4.80 -18.70 7.68
C PRO A 601 6.10 -18.28 6.98
N THR A 602 6.79 -17.28 7.50
CA THR A 602 8.24 -17.12 7.32
C THR A 602 8.90 -17.90 8.45
N THR A 603 9.36 -19.09 8.07
CA THR A 603 10.09 -20.06 8.85
C THR A 603 11.22 -19.47 9.70
N CYS A 604 11.16 -19.82 10.98
CA CYS A 604 12.24 -20.24 11.88
C CYS A 604 13.47 -19.33 12.10
N GLY A 605 13.62 -18.92 13.36
CA GLY A 605 14.87 -18.45 13.96
C GLY A 605 14.75 -18.31 15.47
N GLY A 606 14.25 -19.35 16.14
CA GLY A 606 14.31 -19.47 17.59
C GLY A 606 15.49 -20.35 17.99
N CYS A 607 16.50 -19.74 18.61
CA CYS A 607 17.34 -20.19 19.71
C CYS A 607 18.24 -19.03 20.12
#